data_AF-A0A8B6G7S7-F1
#
_entry.id   AF-A0A8B6G7S7-F1
#
_cell.length_a   1.000
_cell.length_b   1.000
_cell.length_c   1.000
_cell.angle_alpha   90.00
_cell.angle_beta   90.00
_cell.angle_gamma   90.00
#
_symmetry.space_group_name_H-M   'P 1'
#
loop_
_entity.id
_entity.type
_entity.pdbx_description
1 polymer ?
#
loop_
_entity_poly.entity_id
_entity_poly.type
_entity_poly.pdbx_seq_one_letter_code
_entity_poly.pdbx_strand_id
1 'polypeptide(L)'
;MTVSTFSVLLSQSCEIKPVSNPNIESISQVQATSSKVCVRIKVNKKDISNIHGESSAAAILTGFTKEEINFTKMGMIALNILADALYDLLKQDKANLRPRSDCDITNLYSEHRKLNKHIPSNSWGGSWQTIRNTDIAIGDDIERIRLTRNELQHSRIFKLEDKRFIELCNILSDILKRFDHHNIPRRLYTDELNDILAKTISAEEVKSIENDILGMTIEVEIEH
;
A
#
# COMPACT_ATOMS: atom_id res chain seq x y z
N MET A 1 12.18 -18.97 33.13
CA MET A 1 10.96 -18.75 32.32
C MET A 1 10.78 -17.24 32.16
N THR A 2 11.01 -16.72 30.96
CA THR A 2 10.91 -15.29 30.65
C THR A 2 9.45 -14.94 30.34
N VAL A 3 8.89 -14.01 31.12
CA VAL A 3 7.52 -13.49 30.95
C VAL A 3 7.63 -12.16 30.21
N SER A 4 7.19 -12.10 28.95
CA SER A 4 7.05 -10.84 28.24
C SER A 4 5.72 -10.20 28.59
N THR A 5 5.76 -8.95 29.05
CA THR A 5 4.58 -8.16 29.39
C THR A 5 4.48 -7.02 28.38
N PHE A 6 3.38 -6.96 27.63
CA PHE A 6 3.08 -5.84 26.74
C PHE A 6 1.87 -5.06 27.28
N SER A 7 1.92 -3.73 27.21
CA SER A 7 0.83 -2.82 27.57
C SER A 7 0.42 -2.04 26.34
N VAL A 8 -0.86 -2.08 25.97
CA VAL A 8 -1.44 -1.31 24.86
C VAL A 8 -2.48 -0.34 25.43
N LEU A 9 -2.41 0.92 25.01
CA LEU A 9 -3.34 2.00 25.37
C LEU A 9 -4.46 2.05 24.33
N LEU A 10 -5.72 1.85 24.77
CA LEU A 10 -6.91 2.09 23.96
C LEU A 10 -7.91 2.87 24.81
N SER A 11 -8.44 3.97 24.27
CA SER A 11 -9.51 4.76 24.86
C SER A 11 -10.80 4.62 24.06
N GLN A 12 -11.91 4.55 24.80
CA GLN A 12 -13.32 4.65 24.42
C GLN A 12 -14.09 3.33 24.15
N SER A 13 -14.77 2.94 25.24
CA SER A 13 -16.07 2.29 25.43
C SER A 13 -16.80 1.68 24.23
N CYS A 14 -16.84 0.35 24.18
CA CYS A 14 -17.91 -0.41 23.53
C CYS A 14 -18.14 -1.71 24.30
N GLU A 15 -19.41 -2.06 24.56
CA GLU A 15 -19.82 -3.31 25.21
C GLU A 15 -19.31 -4.53 24.42
N ILE A 16 -18.47 -5.35 25.04
CA ILE A 16 -17.98 -6.60 24.46
C ILE A 16 -18.98 -7.71 24.80
N LYS A 17 -19.76 -8.16 23.82
CA LYS A 17 -20.44 -9.47 23.91
C LYS A 17 -19.36 -10.58 23.88
N PRO A 18 -19.39 -11.55 24.80
CA PRO A 18 -18.39 -12.62 24.82
C PRO A 18 -18.52 -13.49 23.55
N VAL A 19 -17.48 -13.48 22.72
CA VAL A 19 -17.32 -14.45 21.63
C VAL A 19 -16.70 -15.71 22.23
N SER A 20 -17.47 -16.79 22.30
CA SER A 20 -16.98 -18.11 22.74
C SER A 20 -16.13 -18.73 21.63
N ASN A 21 -14.81 -18.55 21.69
CA ASN A 21 -13.84 -19.30 20.90
C ASN A 21 -13.32 -20.48 21.74
N PRO A 22 -13.39 -21.74 21.26
CA PRO A 22 -12.99 -22.93 22.03
C PRO A 22 -11.48 -22.99 22.38
N ASN A 23 -10.64 -22.09 21.86
CA ASN A 23 -9.20 -22.05 22.15
C ASN A 23 -8.78 -21.04 23.22
N ILE A 24 -9.72 -20.42 23.95
CA ILE A 24 -9.44 -19.41 24.98
C ILE A 24 -9.81 -19.99 26.36
N GLU A 25 -8.81 -20.47 27.12
CA GLU A 25 -9.09 -21.20 28.36
C GLU A 25 -9.46 -20.32 29.57
N SER A 26 -9.20 -19.00 29.57
CA SER A 26 -9.79 -18.10 30.58
C SER A 26 -9.39 -16.64 30.39
N ILE A 27 -10.37 -15.75 30.61
CA ILE A 27 -10.13 -14.33 30.89
C ILE A 27 -10.05 -14.21 32.42
N SER A 28 -8.88 -13.90 32.97
CA SER A 28 -8.74 -13.67 34.41
C SER A 28 -8.43 -12.20 34.72
N GLN A 29 -9.35 -11.63 35.52
CA GLN A 29 -9.34 -10.34 36.22
C GLN A 29 -9.38 -9.06 35.38
N VAL A 30 -10.52 -8.37 35.49
CA VAL A 30 -10.71 -6.96 35.13
C VAL A 30 -10.51 -6.14 36.40
N GLN A 31 -9.45 -5.32 36.47
CA GLN A 31 -9.36 -4.26 37.49
C GLN A 31 -9.56 -2.91 36.79
N ALA A 32 -10.64 -2.24 37.16
CA ALA A 32 -10.94 -0.89 36.73
C ALA A 32 -10.36 0.11 37.72
N THR A 33 -9.43 0.94 37.26
CA THR A 33 -9.18 2.26 37.86
C THR A 33 -9.42 3.30 36.78
N SER A 34 -9.85 4.51 37.17
CA SER A 34 -10.72 5.42 36.41
C SER A 34 -10.20 5.99 35.08
N SER A 35 -9.21 5.38 34.43
CA SER A 35 -8.82 5.71 33.06
C SER A 35 -8.17 4.57 32.26
N LYS A 36 -8.06 3.34 32.79
CA LYS A 36 -7.37 2.24 32.07
C LYS A 36 -8.00 0.87 32.34
N VAL A 37 -8.36 0.16 31.26
CA VAL A 37 -8.70 -1.26 31.28
C VAL A 37 -7.51 -2.03 30.71
N CYS A 38 -6.92 -2.92 31.51
CA CYS A 38 -5.80 -3.75 31.08
C CYS A 38 -6.32 -5.17 30.85
N VAL A 39 -6.28 -5.66 29.61
CA VAL A 39 -6.61 -7.05 29.28
C VAL A 39 -5.31 -7.83 29.12
N ARG A 40 -5.10 -8.85 29.97
CA ARG A 40 -3.99 -9.80 29.83
C ARG A 40 -4.50 -11.07 29.16
N ILE A 41 -4.02 -11.32 27.95
CA ILE A 41 -4.26 -12.58 27.24
C ILE A 41 -3.03 -13.46 27.44
N LYS A 42 -3.20 -14.62 28.09
CA LYS A 42 -2.17 -15.67 28.15
C LYS A 42 -2.39 -16.61 26.98
N VAL A 43 -1.40 -16.71 26.09
CA VAL A 43 -1.41 -17.67 24.98
C VAL A 43 -0.36 -18.74 25.27
N ASN A 44 -0.70 -20.01 25.06
CA ASN A 44 0.17 -21.13 25.37
C ASN A 44 1.23 -21.30 24.28
N LYS A 45 2.50 -21.45 24.69
CA LYS A 45 3.65 -21.47 23.77
C LYS A 45 3.65 -22.69 22.83
N LYS A 46 2.91 -23.75 23.18
CA LYS A 46 2.76 -24.97 22.36
C LYS A 46 1.86 -24.79 21.14
N ASP A 47 1.02 -23.75 21.11
CA ASP A 47 0.15 -23.48 19.95
C ASP A 47 0.83 -22.62 18.87
N ILE A 48 2.06 -22.16 19.15
CA ILE A 48 2.86 -21.31 18.26
C ILE A 48 3.77 -22.14 17.34
N SER A 49 4.03 -23.41 17.66
CA SER A 49 5.08 -24.19 17.00
C SER A 49 4.74 -24.74 15.61
N ASN A 50 3.60 -24.38 15.00
CA ASN A 50 3.23 -24.81 13.65
C ASN A 50 3.11 -23.69 12.61
N ILE A 51 3.54 -22.47 12.93
CA ILE A 51 3.47 -21.35 11.98
C ILE A 51 4.88 -21.01 11.52
N HIS A 52 5.26 -21.58 10.38
CA HIS A 52 6.47 -21.21 9.67
C HIS A 52 6.33 -19.78 9.14
N GLY A 53 7.17 -18.88 9.66
CA GLY A 53 7.46 -17.55 9.08
C GLY A 53 6.55 -16.43 9.54
N GLU A 54 7.10 -15.57 10.42
CA GLU A 54 6.94 -14.11 10.70
C GLU A 54 5.67 -13.32 10.31
N SER A 55 4.80 -13.80 9.42
CA SER A 55 3.66 -13.10 8.85
C SER A 55 2.38 -13.11 9.70
N SER A 56 2.28 -13.94 10.75
CA SER A 56 1.04 -14.02 11.54
C SER A 56 0.88 -12.89 12.57
N ALA A 57 1.96 -12.24 12.98
CA ALA A 57 1.90 -11.19 14.00
C ALA A 57 1.18 -9.91 13.51
N ALA A 58 1.36 -9.54 12.24
CA ALA A 58 0.73 -8.36 11.65
C ALA A 58 -0.78 -8.55 11.42
N ALA A 59 -1.19 -9.73 10.94
CA ALA A 59 -2.61 -10.06 10.72
C ALA A 59 -3.41 -10.15 12.03
N ILE A 60 -2.77 -10.61 13.12
CA ILE A 60 -3.41 -10.71 14.44
C ILE A 60 -3.63 -9.33 15.08
N LEU A 61 -2.82 -8.32 14.73
CA LEU A 61 -2.93 -6.97 15.32
C LEU A 61 -4.01 -6.10 14.67
N THR A 62 -4.32 -6.31 13.40
CA THR A 62 -5.20 -5.43 12.62
C THR A 62 -6.54 -6.06 12.27
N GLY A 63 -6.64 -7.40 12.29
CA GLY A 63 -7.82 -8.13 11.84
C GLY A 63 -7.93 -8.28 10.32
N PHE A 64 -6.92 -7.83 9.56
CA PHE A 64 -6.85 -7.94 8.11
C PHE A 64 -5.97 -9.11 7.65
N THR A 65 -6.28 -9.67 6.49
CA THR A 65 -5.46 -10.71 5.86
C THR A 65 -4.15 -10.14 5.33
N LYS A 66 -3.18 -11.03 5.08
CA LYS A 66 -1.90 -10.63 4.49
C LYS A 66 -2.09 -9.98 3.11
N GLU A 67 -3.02 -10.49 2.31
CA GLU A 67 -3.32 -9.96 0.98
C GLU A 67 -3.94 -8.56 1.04
N GLU A 68 -4.75 -8.26 2.06
CA GLU A 68 -5.29 -6.92 2.31
C GLU A 68 -4.18 -5.94 2.72
N ILE A 69 -3.23 -6.40 3.55
CA ILE A 69 -2.03 -5.62 3.91
C ILE A 69 -1.15 -5.36 2.69
N ASN A 70 -0.90 -6.37 1.85
CA ASN A 70 -0.13 -6.22 0.61
C ASN A 70 -0.80 -5.22 -0.35
N PHE A 71 -2.12 -5.33 -0.51
CA PHE A 71 -2.89 -4.40 -1.32
C PHE A 71 -2.75 -2.97 -0.77
N THR A 72 -2.89 -2.81 0.54
CA THR A 72 -2.71 -1.50 1.22
C THR A 72 -1.33 -0.91 0.94
N LYS A 73 -0.26 -1.71 1.11
CA LYS A 73 1.12 -1.25 0.84
C LYS A 73 1.29 -0.84 -0.62
N MET A 74 0.78 -1.64 -1.56
CA MET A 74 0.84 -1.31 -2.98
C MET A 74 0.05 -0.04 -3.31
N GLY A 75 -1.07 0.17 -2.63
CA GLY A 75 -1.84 1.39 -2.65
C GLY A 75 -1.05 2.62 -2.22
N MET A 76 -0.40 2.55 -1.06
CA MET A 76 0.46 3.63 -0.56
C MET A 76 1.61 3.92 -1.53
N ILE A 77 2.23 2.89 -2.13
CA ILE A 77 3.28 3.06 -3.13
C ILE A 77 2.71 3.81 -4.35
N ALA A 78 1.57 3.38 -4.88
CA ALA A 78 0.97 3.99 -6.06
C ALA A 78 0.53 5.44 -5.83
N LEU A 79 -0.17 5.71 -4.73
CA LEU A 79 -0.75 7.01 -4.41
C LEU A 79 0.30 8.04 -4.01
N ASN A 80 1.34 7.62 -3.27
CA ASN A 80 2.33 8.55 -2.73
C ASN A 80 3.57 8.58 -3.61
N ILE A 81 4.24 7.44 -3.76
CA ILE A 81 5.58 7.40 -4.37
C ILE A 81 5.49 7.55 -5.88
N LEU A 82 4.64 6.74 -6.55
CA LEU A 82 4.58 6.75 -8.00
C LEU A 82 3.98 8.05 -8.55
N ALA A 83 2.97 8.59 -7.87
CA ALA A 83 2.42 9.91 -8.21
C ALA A 83 3.50 10.99 -8.09
N ASP A 84 4.28 10.99 -7.00
CA ASP A 84 5.33 11.98 -6.80
C ASP A 84 6.44 11.90 -7.84
N ALA A 85 6.87 10.69 -8.14
CA ALA A 85 7.80 10.38 -9.20
C ALA A 85 7.37 10.93 -10.57
N LEU A 86 6.11 10.71 -10.96
CA LEU A 86 5.57 11.24 -12.21
C LEU A 86 5.50 12.77 -12.21
N TYR A 87 5.12 13.38 -11.10
CA TYR A 87 5.07 14.83 -10.96
C TYR A 87 6.46 15.45 -11.14
N ASP A 88 7.48 14.90 -10.46
CA ASP A 88 8.84 15.43 -10.54
C ASP A 88 9.44 15.27 -11.94
N LEU A 89 9.14 14.17 -12.64
CA LEU A 89 9.54 14.02 -14.03
C LEU A 89 8.91 15.12 -14.93
N LEU A 90 7.60 15.39 -14.80
CA LEU A 90 6.95 16.49 -15.54
C LEU A 90 7.56 17.85 -15.20
N LYS A 91 7.89 18.07 -13.94
CA LYS A 91 8.51 19.32 -13.48
C LYS A 91 9.88 19.51 -14.12
N GLN A 92 10.69 18.45 -14.20
CA GLN A 92 11.99 18.48 -14.89
C GLN A 92 11.83 18.74 -16.39
N ASP A 93 10.77 18.19 -16.98
CA ASP A 93 10.41 18.45 -18.36
C ASP A 93 9.85 19.84 -18.62
N LYS A 94 9.74 20.67 -17.58
CA LYS A 94 9.21 22.03 -17.62
C LYS A 94 7.74 22.08 -18.08
N ALA A 95 6.97 21.05 -17.76
CA ALA A 95 5.53 21.05 -17.96
C ALA A 95 4.86 22.13 -17.10
N ASN A 96 3.74 22.67 -17.56
CA ASN A 96 2.92 23.57 -16.77
C ASN A 96 2.04 22.76 -15.82
N LEU A 97 2.47 22.64 -14.56
CA LEU A 97 1.83 21.78 -13.57
C LEU A 97 0.91 22.56 -12.63
N ARG A 98 -0.21 21.92 -12.30
CA ARG A 98 -1.03 22.29 -11.14
C ARG A 98 -0.25 22.07 -9.84
N PRO A 99 -0.69 22.64 -8.70
CA PRO A 99 -0.15 22.29 -7.40
C PRO A 99 -0.14 20.77 -7.19
N ARG A 100 0.91 20.26 -6.55
CA ARG A 100 1.08 18.80 -6.34
C ARG A 100 -0.11 18.16 -5.62
N SER A 101 -0.69 18.86 -4.65
CA SER A 101 -1.89 18.43 -3.91
C SER A 101 -3.10 18.17 -4.80
N ASP A 102 -3.14 18.77 -6.00
CA ASP A 102 -4.29 18.74 -6.90
C ASP A 102 -4.06 17.74 -8.06
N CYS A 103 -2.96 16.99 -8.01
CA CYS A 103 -2.57 16.03 -9.02
C CYS A 103 -2.65 14.61 -8.47
N ASP A 104 -3.56 13.82 -9.02
CA ASP A 104 -3.51 12.37 -8.88
C ASP A 104 -2.68 11.73 -10.00
N ILE A 105 -2.39 10.44 -9.82
CA ILE A 105 -1.66 9.62 -10.79
C ILE A 105 -2.33 9.54 -12.18
N THR A 106 -3.66 9.70 -12.27
CA THR A 106 -4.41 9.70 -13.53
C THR A 106 -4.13 10.96 -14.34
N ASN A 107 -4.21 12.11 -13.67
CA ASN A 107 -3.94 13.42 -14.22
C ASN A 107 -2.48 13.47 -14.68
N LEU A 108 -1.55 13.01 -13.85
CA LEU A 108 -0.11 13.02 -14.15
C LEU A 108 0.23 12.14 -15.35
N TYR A 109 -0.31 10.93 -15.42
CA TYR A 109 -0.17 10.08 -16.61
C TYR A 109 -0.69 10.78 -17.88
N SER A 110 -1.86 11.42 -17.78
CA SER A 110 -2.46 12.14 -18.91
C SER A 110 -1.58 13.30 -19.39
N GLU A 111 -0.96 14.05 -18.47
CA GLU A 111 -0.04 15.14 -18.82
C GLU A 111 1.24 14.62 -19.49
N HIS A 112 1.82 13.52 -19.01
CA HIS A 112 2.96 12.86 -19.66
C HIS A 112 2.66 12.50 -21.12
N ARG A 113 1.47 11.91 -21.35
CA ARG A 113 1.02 11.55 -22.70
C ARG A 113 0.81 12.78 -23.59
N LYS A 114 0.24 13.87 -23.07
CA LYS A 114 0.05 15.12 -23.82
C LYS A 114 1.38 15.77 -24.19
N LEU A 115 2.33 15.80 -23.25
CA LEU A 115 3.65 16.38 -23.48
C LEU A 115 4.45 15.56 -24.50
N ASN A 116 4.23 14.23 -24.51
CA ASN A 116 4.77 13.28 -25.49
C ASN A 116 6.30 13.30 -25.64
N LYS A 117 7.02 13.71 -24.59
CA LYS A 117 8.48 13.77 -24.57
C LYS A 117 9.13 12.40 -24.37
N HIS A 118 8.46 11.53 -23.63
CA HIS A 118 8.92 10.18 -23.29
C HIS A 118 8.01 9.13 -23.93
N ILE A 119 8.13 8.96 -25.25
CA ILE A 119 7.30 7.99 -25.98
C ILE A 119 7.70 6.57 -25.56
N PRO A 120 6.77 5.73 -25.08
CA PRO A 120 7.03 4.33 -24.78
C PRO A 120 7.35 3.54 -26.05
N SER A 121 8.14 2.47 -25.91
CA SER A 121 8.57 1.62 -27.02
C SER A 121 7.41 0.96 -27.75
N ASN A 122 6.26 0.79 -27.08
CA ASN A 122 5.07 0.12 -27.62
C ASN A 122 3.85 1.04 -27.73
N SER A 123 4.06 2.36 -27.85
CA SER A 123 3.00 3.38 -27.82
C SER A 123 2.22 3.43 -26.49
N TRP A 124 1.49 4.52 -26.29
CA TRP A 124 0.68 4.73 -25.09
C TRP A 124 -0.51 3.75 -25.03
N GLY A 125 -0.86 3.29 -23.83
CA GLY A 125 -2.01 2.41 -23.62
C GLY A 125 -1.73 0.92 -23.84
N GLY A 126 -0.47 0.49 -23.68
CA GLY A 126 -0.07 -0.91 -23.78
C GLY A 126 -0.62 -1.78 -22.64
N SER A 127 -0.32 -3.08 -22.69
CA SER A 127 -0.59 -4.02 -21.60
C SER A 127 0.73 -4.51 -20.98
N TRP A 128 0.65 -5.22 -19.85
CA TRP A 128 1.84 -5.81 -19.22
C TRP A 128 2.66 -6.69 -20.19
N GLN A 129 2.01 -7.33 -21.16
CA GLN A 129 2.65 -8.20 -22.15
C GLN A 129 3.35 -7.44 -23.28
N THR A 130 2.91 -6.21 -23.58
CA THR A 130 3.49 -5.42 -24.67
C THR A 130 4.81 -4.79 -24.23
N ILE A 131 4.99 -4.50 -22.94
CA ILE A 131 6.16 -3.80 -22.42
C ILE A 131 7.24 -4.80 -22.00
N ARG A 132 8.24 -5.01 -22.84
CA ARG A 132 9.36 -5.91 -22.54
C ARG A 132 10.39 -5.24 -21.62
N ASN A 133 11.14 -6.04 -20.85
CA ASN A 133 12.21 -5.56 -19.96
C ASN A 133 13.52 -5.24 -20.68
N THR A 134 13.60 -5.44 -21.99
CA THR A 134 14.85 -5.30 -22.76
C THR A 134 15.11 -3.88 -23.25
N ASP A 135 14.04 -3.09 -23.46
CA ASP A 135 14.11 -1.71 -23.94
C ASP A 135 13.41 -0.82 -22.91
N ILE A 136 14.16 -0.29 -21.93
CA ILE A 136 13.57 0.46 -20.83
C ILE A 136 13.67 1.96 -21.13
N ALA A 137 12.75 2.46 -21.96
CA ALA A 137 12.55 3.89 -22.12
C ALA A 137 11.79 4.45 -20.90
N ILE A 138 11.99 5.73 -20.57
CA ILE A 138 11.22 6.42 -19.52
C ILE A 138 9.70 6.31 -19.77
N GLY A 139 9.28 6.34 -21.05
CA GLY A 139 7.88 6.13 -21.43
C GLY A 139 7.33 4.77 -21.01
N ASP A 140 8.15 3.71 -21.10
CA ASP A 140 7.74 2.37 -20.70
C ASP A 140 7.59 2.26 -19.17
N ASP A 141 8.38 3.02 -18.40
CA ASP A 141 8.24 3.11 -16.95
C ASP A 141 6.95 3.83 -16.55
N ILE A 142 6.61 4.92 -17.25
CA ILE A 142 5.32 5.62 -17.07
C ILE A 142 4.15 4.67 -17.33
N GLU A 143 4.22 3.85 -18.39
CA GLU A 143 3.19 2.85 -18.68
C GLU A 143 3.10 1.75 -17.61
N ARG A 144 4.23 1.26 -17.08
CA ARG A 144 4.22 0.29 -15.96
C ARG A 144 3.59 0.86 -14.69
N ILE A 145 3.84 2.14 -14.40
CA ILE A 145 3.19 2.86 -13.28
C ILE A 145 1.68 2.91 -13.51
N ARG A 146 1.21 3.29 -14.71
CA ARG A 146 -0.22 3.29 -15.05
C ARG A 146 -0.82 1.90 -14.88
N LEU A 147 -0.17 0.87 -15.40
CA LEU A 147 -0.67 -0.51 -15.36
C LEU A 147 -0.79 -1.01 -13.91
N THR A 148 0.17 -0.68 -13.05
CA THR A 148 0.11 -0.96 -11.61
C THR A 148 -1.11 -0.31 -10.99
N ARG A 149 -1.33 1.00 -11.23
CA ARG A 149 -2.52 1.70 -10.73
C ARG A 149 -3.81 1.05 -11.22
N ASN A 150 -3.90 0.75 -12.52
CA ASN A 150 -5.09 0.15 -13.10
C ASN A 150 -5.42 -1.22 -12.49
N GLU A 151 -4.39 -2.01 -12.16
CA GLU A 151 -4.54 -3.29 -11.48
C GLU A 151 -5.16 -3.11 -10.08
N LEU A 152 -4.75 -2.09 -9.33
CA LEU A 152 -5.35 -1.75 -8.03
C LEU A 152 -6.79 -1.25 -8.18
N GLN A 153 -7.01 -0.26 -9.04
CA GLN A 153 -8.30 0.41 -9.20
C GLN A 153 -9.39 -0.56 -9.73
N HIS A 154 -9.03 -1.49 -10.61
CA HIS A 154 -9.97 -2.45 -11.16
C HIS A 154 -10.00 -3.78 -10.41
N SER A 155 -9.31 -3.87 -9.27
CA SER A 155 -9.42 -5.05 -8.42
C SER A 155 -10.84 -5.17 -7.87
N ARG A 156 -11.47 -6.32 -8.08
CA ARG A 156 -12.83 -6.61 -7.58
C ARG A 156 -12.88 -6.83 -6.07
N ILE A 157 -11.72 -7.06 -5.47
CA ILE A 157 -11.53 -7.33 -4.06
C ILE A 157 -10.31 -6.56 -3.57
N PHE A 158 -10.35 -6.03 -2.35
CA PHE A 158 -9.23 -5.32 -1.73
C PHE A 158 -8.14 -6.31 -1.28
N LYS A 159 -7.59 -7.11 -2.20
CA LYS A 159 -6.62 -8.18 -1.92
C LYS A 159 -5.60 -8.28 -3.03
N LEU A 160 -4.32 -8.41 -2.65
CA LEU A 160 -3.21 -8.64 -3.57
C LEU A 160 -2.40 -9.85 -3.10
N GLU A 161 -2.37 -10.89 -3.94
CA GLU A 161 -1.64 -12.12 -3.64
C GLU A 161 -0.14 -11.86 -3.47
N ASP A 162 0.49 -12.56 -2.52
CA ASP A 162 1.91 -12.41 -2.18
C ASP A 162 2.83 -12.45 -3.41
N LYS A 163 2.62 -13.44 -4.29
CA LYS A 163 3.46 -13.61 -5.47
C LYS A 163 3.38 -12.37 -6.37
N ARG A 164 2.17 -11.87 -6.62
CA ARG A 164 1.95 -10.70 -7.47
C ARG A 164 2.47 -9.42 -6.80
N PHE A 165 2.29 -9.30 -5.50
CA PHE A 165 2.85 -8.20 -4.71
C PHE A 165 4.38 -8.13 -4.84
N ILE A 166 5.08 -9.25 -4.69
CA ILE A 166 6.54 -9.33 -4.83
C ILE A 166 6.98 -8.96 -6.26
N GLU A 167 6.29 -9.48 -7.28
CA GLU A 167 6.57 -9.14 -8.68
C GLU A 167 6.45 -7.63 -8.94
N LEU A 168 5.37 -7.01 -8.48
CA LEU A 168 5.16 -5.57 -8.61
C LEU A 168 6.22 -4.78 -7.84
N CYS A 169 6.55 -5.17 -6.61
CA CYS A 169 7.59 -4.51 -5.82
C CYS A 169 8.96 -4.51 -6.54
N ASN A 170 9.33 -5.62 -7.18
CA ASN A 170 10.58 -5.70 -7.94
C ASN A 170 10.57 -4.77 -9.15
N ILE A 171 9.48 -4.78 -9.92
CA ILE A 171 9.31 -3.90 -11.09
C ILE A 171 9.40 -2.43 -10.67
N LEU A 172 8.66 -2.05 -9.63
CA LEU A 172 8.61 -0.67 -9.16
C LEU A 172 9.94 -0.25 -8.52
N SER A 173 10.62 -1.14 -7.79
CA SER A 173 11.96 -0.85 -7.26
C SER A 173 12.94 -0.47 -8.37
N ASP A 174 12.94 -1.19 -9.48
CA ASP A 174 13.82 -0.89 -10.60
C ASP A 174 13.46 0.41 -11.32
N ILE A 175 12.16 0.72 -11.45
CA ILE A 175 11.68 2.02 -11.96
C ILE A 175 12.16 3.15 -11.06
N LEU A 176 11.95 3.03 -9.76
CA LEU A 176 12.29 4.07 -8.79
C LEU A 176 13.80 4.31 -8.71
N LYS A 177 14.64 3.26 -8.82
CA LYS A 177 16.11 3.44 -8.94
C LYS A 177 16.49 4.29 -10.14
N ARG A 178 15.81 4.13 -11.29
CA ARG A 178 16.05 4.97 -12.47
C ARG A 178 15.59 6.40 -12.23
N PHE A 179 14.40 6.57 -11.63
CA PHE A 179 13.89 7.90 -11.31
C PHE A 179 14.74 8.63 -10.27
N ASP A 180 15.27 7.96 -9.27
CA ASP A 180 16.22 8.52 -8.30
C ASP A 180 17.46 9.11 -9.00
N HIS A 181 17.91 8.46 -10.07
CA HIS A 181 19.04 8.94 -10.88
C HIS A 181 18.71 10.22 -11.67
N HIS A 182 17.44 10.38 -12.05
CA HIS A 182 16.94 11.54 -12.76
C HIS A 182 16.44 12.64 -11.82
N ASN A 183 16.20 12.35 -10.54
CA ASN A 183 15.56 13.27 -9.60
C ASN A 183 16.48 14.39 -9.12
N ILE A 184 16.10 15.64 -9.40
CA ILE A 184 16.72 16.85 -8.83
C ILE A 184 15.58 17.69 -8.25
N PRO A 185 15.42 17.80 -6.91
CA PRO A 185 16.34 17.45 -5.82
C PRO A 185 16.36 15.94 -5.46
N ARG A 186 17.40 15.50 -4.73
CA ARG A 186 17.68 14.10 -4.32
C ARG A 186 16.65 13.52 -3.33
N ARG A 187 15.36 13.53 -3.67
CA ARG A 187 14.39 12.67 -2.99
C ARG A 187 14.60 11.25 -3.52
N LEU A 188 14.85 10.31 -2.62
CA LEU A 188 15.13 8.91 -2.95
C LEU A 188 13.84 8.12 -2.77
N TYR A 189 13.12 7.91 -3.86
CA TYR A 189 11.88 7.14 -3.88
C TYR A 189 12.12 5.68 -3.48
N THR A 190 13.33 5.16 -3.70
CA THR A 190 13.70 3.82 -3.24
C THR A 190 13.73 3.70 -1.71
N ASP A 191 14.15 4.75 -1.00
CA ASP A 191 14.12 4.77 0.46
C ASP A 191 12.66 4.78 0.96
N GLU A 192 11.81 5.62 0.35
CA GLU A 192 10.38 5.66 0.69
C GLU A 192 9.66 4.33 0.40
N LEU A 193 10.04 3.66 -0.69
CA LEU A 193 9.54 2.32 -0.99
C LEU A 193 9.91 1.35 0.14
N ASN A 194 11.19 1.32 0.53
CA ASN A 194 11.67 0.44 1.58
C ASN A 194 10.98 0.73 2.92
N ASP A 195 10.73 2.01 3.23
CA ASP A 195 10.00 2.41 4.42
C ASP A 195 8.58 1.85 4.43
N ILE A 196 7.82 1.95 3.32
CA ILE A 196 6.49 1.34 3.20
C ILE A 196 6.56 -0.18 3.33
N LEU A 197 7.54 -0.82 2.70
CA LEU A 197 7.71 -2.27 2.76
C LEU A 197 8.00 -2.76 4.18
N ALA A 198 8.81 -2.03 4.95
CA ALA A 198 9.13 -2.33 6.34
C ALA A 198 7.99 -1.94 7.32
N LYS A 199 7.09 -1.04 6.91
CA LYS A 199 6.03 -0.51 7.77
C LYS A 199 5.07 -1.58 8.26
N THR A 200 4.71 -1.50 9.54
CA THR A 200 3.53 -2.17 10.10
C THR A 200 2.30 -1.31 9.81
N ILE A 201 1.31 -1.89 9.15
CA ILE A 201 0.11 -1.17 8.70
C ILE A 201 -0.94 -1.20 9.81
N SER A 202 -1.55 -0.05 10.11
CA SER A 202 -2.68 0.06 11.05
C SER A 202 -4.03 -0.18 10.37
N ALA A 203 -5.08 -0.48 11.14
CA ALA A 203 -6.41 -0.67 10.61
C ALA A 203 -6.98 0.61 9.95
N GLU A 204 -6.64 1.78 10.49
CA GLU A 204 -7.01 3.09 9.96
C GLU A 204 -6.38 3.33 8.58
N GLU A 205 -5.12 2.96 8.39
CA GLU A 205 -4.43 3.07 7.11
C GLU A 205 -5.03 2.17 6.04
N VAL A 206 -5.40 0.92 6.41
CA VAL A 206 -6.10 0.02 5.49
C VAL A 206 -7.38 0.69 4.98
N LYS A 207 -8.23 1.17 5.89
CA LYS A 207 -9.50 1.82 5.53
C LYS A 207 -9.31 3.08 4.71
N SER A 208 -8.29 3.90 5.04
CA SER A 208 -7.97 5.11 4.27
C SER A 208 -7.62 4.74 2.83
N ILE A 209 -6.67 3.82 2.65
CA ILE A 209 -6.21 3.42 1.32
C ILE A 209 -7.30 2.70 0.52
N GLU A 210 -8.13 1.90 1.19
CA GLU A 210 -9.32 1.29 0.58
C GLU A 210 -10.26 2.36 0.03
N ASN A 211 -10.58 3.38 0.82
CA ASN A 211 -11.42 4.50 0.38
C ASN A 211 -10.77 5.30 -0.75
N ASP A 212 -9.46 5.57 -0.67
CA ASP A 212 -8.76 6.36 -1.68
C ASP A 212 -8.71 5.62 -3.03
N ILE A 213 -8.44 4.31 -3.04
CA ILE A 213 -8.36 3.50 -4.27
C ILE A 213 -9.73 3.18 -4.83
N LEU A 214 -10.69 2.79 -3.99
CA LEU A 214 -12.03 2.46 -4.46
C LEU A 214 -12.83 3.73 -4.81
N GLY A 215 -12.59 4.84 -4.10
CA GLY A 215 -13.15 6.15 -4.38
C GLY A 215 -12.71 6.74 -5.72
N MET A 216 -11.57 6.32 -6.28
CA MET A 216 -11.18 6.64 -7.66
C MET A 216 -12.11 6.05 -8.72
N THR A 217 -13.04 5.14 -8.35
CA THR A 217 -13.79 4.34 -9.32
C THR A 217 -15.09 4.98 -9.81
N ILE A 218 -15.66 6.04 -9.19
CA ILE A 218 -16.94 6.62 -9.67
C ILE A 218 -17.07 8.13 -9.42
N GLU A 219 -17.04 8.92 -10.49
CA GLU A 219 -18.09 9.88 -10.89
C GLU A 219 -18.21 9.82 -12.42
N VAL A 220 -18.88 8.79 -12.93
CA VAL A 220 -19.46 8.88 -14.29
C VAL A 220 -20.91 9.28 -14.05
N GLU A 221 -21.16 10.58 -13.92
CA GLU A 221 -22.51 11.10 -14.14
C GLU A 221 -22.87 10.82 -15.59
N ILE A 222 -23.71 9.81 -15.80
CA ILE A 222 -24.37 9.61 -17.07
C ILE A 222 -25.50 10.65 -17.10
N GLU A 223 -25.23 11.84 -17.64
CA GLU A 223 -26.30 12.75 -18.06
C GLU A 223 -27.17 12.02 -19.09
N HIS A 224 -28.47 11.94 -18.82
CA HIS A 224 -29.51 11.46 -19.74
C HIS A 224 -30.13 12.63 -20.49
#